data_AF-A0A6L5QD99-F1
#
_entry.id   AF-A0A6L5QD99-F1
#
_cell.length_a   1.000
_cell.length_b   1.000
_cell.length_c   1.000
_cell.angle_alpha   90.00
_cell.angle_beta   90.00
_cell.angle_gamma   90.00
#
_symmetry.space_group_name_H-M   'P 1'
#
loop_
_entity.id
_entity.type
_entity.pdbx_description
1 polymer ?
#
loop_
_entity_poly.entity_id
_entity_poly.type
_entity_poly.pdbx_seq_one_letter_code
_entity_poly.pdbx_strand_id
1 'polypeptide(L)'
;MASMDTLFIASVFVLAGLVKGVTGMGLPTVAVALLTLRMSPLEAAALLIVPSSITNVWQLAAGPALYPLWRRFRLLLLAVCVGTACAPLLGAAAWSGAVLGLALLGYGVLG
;
A
#
# COMPACT_ATOMS: atom_id res chain seq x y z
N MET A 1 -6.68 24.38 -14.33
CA MET A 1 -6.47 23.63 -13.07
C MET A 1 -6.23 22.14 -13.32
N ALA A 2 -7.10 21.41 -14.03
CA ALA A 2 -6.93 19.97 -14.29
C ALA A 2 -5.59 19.52 -14.91
N SER A 3 -4.96 20.34 -15.77
CA SER A 3 -3.68 20.00 -16.40
C SER A 3 -2.48 20.02 -15.45
N MET A 4 -2.48 20.93 -14.46
CA MET A 4 -1.39 21.04 -13.49
C MET A 4 -1.42 19.87 -12.48
N ASP A 5 -2.61 19.39 -12.15
CA ASP A 5 -2.78 18.24 -11.26
C ASP A 5 -2.31 16.94 -11.92
N THR A 6 -2.61 16.75 -13.21
CA THR A 6 -2.13 15.59 -13.98
C THR A 6 -0.61 15.56 -14.09
N LEU A 7 0.04 16.70 -14.37
CA LEU A 7 1.50 16.78 -14.42
C LEU A 7 2.14 16.47 -13.07
N PHE A 8 1.54 16.96 -11.99
CA PHE A 8 1.99 16.66 -10.63
C PHE A 8 1.86 15.17 -10.32
N ILE A 9 0.69 14.57 -10.57
CA ILE A 9 0.43 13.14 -10.36
C ILE A 9 1.41 12.29 -11.17
N ALA A 10 1.60 12.60 -12.46
CA ALA A 10 2.53 11.87 -13.32
C ALA A 10 3.96 11.94 -12.79
N SER A 11 4.42 13.13 -12.37
CA SER A 11 5.76 13.32 -11.79
C SER A 11 5.94 12.48 -10.51
N VAL A 12 4.93 12.45 -9.64
CA VAL A 12 4.95 11.63 -8.42
C VAL A 12 5.00 10.14 -8.75
N PHE A 13 4.22 9.66 -9.73
CA PHE A 13 4.25 8.25 -10.15
C PHE A 13 5.56 7.85 -10.81
N VAL A 14 6.21 8.73 -11.59
CA VAL A 14 7.55 8.49 -12.14
C VAL A 14 8.57 8.33 -11.01
N LEU A 15 8.58 9.25 -10.04
CA LEU A 15 9.48 9.18 -8.90
C LEU A 15 9.23 7.92 -8.06
N ALA A 16 7.97 7.65 -7.71
CA ALA A 16 7.58 6.48 -6.92
C ALA A 16 7.89 5.15 -7.66
N GLY A 17 7.72 5.14 -8.98
CA GLY A 17 8.08 4.02 -9.85
C GLY A 17 9.59 3.77 -9.88
N LEU A 18 10.40 4.82 -9.98
CA LEU A 18 11.86 4.72 -9.89
C LEU A 18 12.29 4.13 -8.54
N VAL A 19 11.74 4.64 -7.43
CA VAL A 19 12.03 4.12 -6.09
C VAL A 19 11.63 2.65 -6.00
N LYS A 20 10.44 2.26 -6.47
CA LYS A 20 10.03 0.84 -6.54
C LYS A 20 11.00 0.00 -7.37
N GLY A 21 11.52 0.53 -8.48
CA GLY A 21 12.50 -0.17 -9.33
C GLY A 21 13.83 -0.42 -8.61
N VAL A 22 14.32 0.56 -7.84
CA VAL A 22 15.60 0.45 -7.12
C VAL A 22 15.48 -0.40 -5.86
N THR A 23 14.41 -0.22 -5.08
CA THR A 23 14.24 -0.84 -3.75
C THR A 23 13.39 -2.12 -3.77
N GLY A 24 12.68 -2.38 -4.85
CA GLY A 24 11.70 -3.47 -4.95
C GLY A 24 10.38 -3.21 -4.21
N MET A 25 10.33 -2.23 -3.30
CA MET A 25 9.15 -1.89 -2.47
C MET A 25 9.14 -0.39 -2.18
N GLY A 26 8.03 0.31 -2.38
CA GLY A 26 7.96 1.73 -1.96
C GLY A 26 7.07 2.67 -2.78
N LEU A 27 6.45 2.17 -3.86
CA LEU A 27 5.53 2.99 -4.66
C LEU A 27 4.40 3.61 -3.80
N PRO A 28 3.71 2.87 -2.91
CA PRO A 28 2.70 3.46 -2.03
C PRO A 28 3.30 4.47 -1.05
N THR A 29 4.47 4.19 -0.49
CA THR A 29 5.10 5.04 0.54
C THR A 29 5.42 6.43 -0.02
N VAL A 30 6.08 6.48 -1.18
CA VAL A 30 6.47 7.74 -1.82
C VAL A 30 5.25 8.45 -2.41
N ALA A 31 4.38 7.72 -3.10
CA ALA A 31 3.24 8.32 -3.76
C ALA A 31 2.22 8.88 -2.77
N VAL A 32 1.85 8.13 -1.71
CA VAL A 32 0.92 8.66 -0.70
C VAL A 32 1.53 9.86 0.02
N ALA A 33 2.82 9.83 0.36
CA ALA A 33 3.47 10.95 1.04
C ALA A 33 3.42 12.25 0.21
N LEU A 34 3.58 12.17 -1.11
CA LEU A 34 3.59 13.34 -1.99
C LEU A 34 2.20 13.75 -2.47
N LEU A 35 1.33 12.78 -2.82
CA LEU A 35 -0.02 13.07 -3.29
C LEU A 35 -0.88 13.69 -2.20
N THR A 36 -0.75 13.25 -0.95
CA THR A 36 -1.54 13.77 0.18
C THR A 36 -1.25 15.23 0.55
N LEU A 37 -0.21 15.83 -0.04
CA LEU A 37 0.03 17.28 0.04
C LEU A 37 -1.02 18.09 -0.73
N ARG A 38 -1.75 17.48 -1.68
CA ARG A 38 -2.72 18.15 -2.55
C ARG A 38 -4.09 17.49 -2.64
N MET A 39 -4.22 16.24 -2.23
CA MET A 39 -5.50 15.50 -2.23
C MET A 39 -5.67 14.72 -0.93
N SER A 40 -6.88 14.21 -0.69
CA SER A 40 -7.13 13.39 0.49
C SER A 40 -6.37 12.04 0.42
N PRO A 41 -6.05 11.42 1.57
CA PRO A 41 -5.45 10.09 1.61
C PRO A 41 -6.27 9.02 0.88
N LEU A 42 -7.60 9.15 0.90
CA LEU A 42 -8.51 8.25 0.20
C LEU A 42 -8.33 8.36 -1.32
N GLU A 43 -8.25 9.57 -1.85
CA GLU A 43 -8.04 9.80 -3.29
C GLU A 43 -6.66 9.33 -3.75
N ALA A 44 -5.62 9.63 -2.98
CA ALA A 44 -4.26 9.17 -3.26
C ALA A 44 -4.19 7.63 -3.30
N ALA A 45 -4.82 6.95 -2.33
CA ALA A 45 -4.90 5.50 -2.30
C ALA A 45 -5.63 4.95 -3.52
N ALA A 46 -6.76 5.55 -3.92
CA ALA A 46 -7.53 5.12 -5.08
C ALA A 46 -6.72 5.17 -6.38
N LEU A 47 -5.93 6.22 -6.60
CA LEU A 47 -5.04 6.36 -7.77
C LEU A 47 -3.95 5.29 -7.80
N LEU A 48 -3.49 4.81 -6.64
CA LEU A 48 -2.40 3.83 -6.53
C LEU A 48 -2.83 2.41 -6.82
N ILE A 49 -4.11 2.07 -6.61
CA ILE A 49 -4.62 0.70 -6.73
C ILE A 49 -4.33 0.14 -8.12
N VAL A 50 -4.69 0.87 -9.17
CA VAL A 50 -4.56 0.40 -10.57
C VAL A 50 -3.10 0.15 -10.96
N PRO A 51 -2.17 1.13 -10.92
CA PRO A 51 -0.79 0.93 -11.37
C PRO A 51 -0.01 -0.06 -10.50
N SER A 52 -0.24 -0.06 -9.18
CA SER A 52 0.42 -1.01 -8.27
C SER A 52 -0.05 -2.44 -8.56
N SER A 53 -1.36 -2.64 -8.75
CA SER A 53 -1.91 -3.97 -9.04
C SER A 53 -1.40 -4.51 -10.37
N ILE A 54 -1.37 -3.70 -11.43
CA ILE A 54 -0.86 -4.09 -12.74
C ILE A 54 0.59 -4.58 -12.62
N THR A 55 1.46 -3.78 -11.98
CA THR A 55 2.88 -4.13 -11.85
C THR A 55 3.11 -5.32 -10.93
N ASN A 56 2.34 -5.47 -9.85
CA ASN A 56 2.45 -6.61 -8.94
C ASN A 56 1.99 -7.93 -9.59
N VAL A 57 0.88 -7.90 -10.34
CA VAL A 57 0.37 -9.07 -11.07
C VAL A 57 1.33 -9.45 -12.19
N TRP A 58 1.86 -8.48 -12.93
CA TRP A 58 2.90 -8.73 -13.93
C TRP A 58 4.13 -9.39 -13.31
N GLN A 59 4.63 -8.85 -12.19
CA GLN A 59 5.80 -9.41 -11.49
C GLN A 59 5.55 -10.83 -10.98
N LEU A 60 4.33 -11.10 -10.50
CA LEU A 60 3.93 -12.45 -10.09
C LEU A 60 3.92 -13.41 -11.27
N ALA A 61 3.29 -13.03 -12.39
CA ALA A 61 3.19 -13.86 -13.59
C ALA A 61 4.54 -14.11 -14.26
N ALA A 62 5.46 -13.15 -14.22
CA ALA A 62 6.80 -13.30 -14.77
C ALA A 62 7.76 -14.11 -13.89
N GLY A 63 7.42 -14.35 -12.61
CA GLY A 63 8.30 -15.00 -11.63
C GLY A 63 8.14 -16.53 -11.55
N PRO A 64 9.22 -17.33 -11.58
CA PRO A 64 9.14 -18.80 -11.62
C PRO A 64 8.80 -19.48 -10.27
N ALA A 65 8.51 -18.73 -9.20
CA ALA A 65 8.51 -19.24 -7.81
C ALA A 65 7.17 -19.07 -7.06
N LEU A 66 6.01 -19.04 -7.73
CA LEU A 66 4.71 -18.87 -7.07
C LEU A 66 4.48 -19.88 -5.93
N TYR A 67 4.74 -21.17 -6.17
CA TYR A 67 4.43 -22.23 -5.20
C TYR A 67 5.31 -22.15 -3.93
N PRO A 68 6.65 -22.00 -4.02
CA PRO A 68 7.49 -21.71 -2.86
C PRO A 68 7.07 -20.45 -2.08
N LEU A 69 6.73 -19.36 -2.78
CA LEU A 69 6.26 -18.13 -2.13
C LEU A 69 4.96 -18.36 -1.37
N TRP A 70 3.98 -19.04 -1.98
CA TRP A 70 2.71 -19.36 -1.33
C TRP A 70 2.93 -20.17 -0.04
N ARG A 71 3.77 -21.21 -0.07
CA ARG A 71 4.08 -22.01 1.13
C ARG A 71 4.69 -21.18 2.26
N ARG A 72 5.57 -20.23 1.93
CA ARG A 72 6.24 -19.35 2.90
C ARG A 72 5.29 -18.31 3.48
N PHE A 73 4.44 -17.71 2.65
CA PHE A 73 3.56 -16.60 3.04
C PHE A 73 2.12 -17.01 3.38
N ARG A 74 1.76 -18.29 3.33
CA ARG A 74 0.37 -18.75 3.59
C ARG A 74 -0.22 -18.24 4.90
N LEU A 75 0.56 -18.19 5.98
CA LEU A 75 0.09 -17.71 7.28
C LEU A 75 -0.16 -16.20 7.25
N LEU A 76 0.74 -15.44 6.62
CA LEU A 76 0.57 -14.01 6.41
C LEU A 76 -0.69 -13.72 5.57
N LEU A 77 -0.87 -14.45 4.46
CA LEU A 77 -2.04 -14.30 3.58
C LEU A 77 -3.34 -14.62 4.33
N LEU A 78 -3.37 -15.70 5.11
CA LEU A 78 -4.53 -16.03 5.95
C LEU A 78 -4.81 -14.94 6.98
N ALA A 79 -3.79 -14.45 7.67
CA ALA A 79 -3.93 -13.37 8.65
C ALA A 79 -4.47 -12.08 8.00
N VAL A 80 -3.99 -11.73 6.80
CA VAL A 80 -4.49 -10.58 6.03
C VAL A 80 -5.95 -10.77 5.62
N CYS A 81 -6.33 -11.94 5.11
CA CYS A 81 -7.73 -12.23 4.73
C CYS A 81 -8.67 -12.13 5.94
N VAL A 82 -8.30 -12.76 7.06
CA VAL A 82 -9.10 -12.71 8.30
C VAL A 82 -9.16 -11.29 8.85
N GLY A 83 -8.03 -10.60 8.93
CA GLY A 83 -7.98 -9.21 9.40
C GLY A 83 -8.84 -8.27 8.54
N THR A 84 -8.81 -8.43 7.21
CA THR A 84 -9.64 -7.64 6.29
C THR A 84 -11.13 -7.94 6.47
N ALA A 85 -11.51 -9.21 6.61
CA ALA A 85 -12.90 -9.61 6.87
C ALA A 85 -13.43 -9.08 8.21
N CYS A 86 -12.57 -9.00 9.23
CA CYS A 86 -12.91 -8.44 10.53
C CYS A 86 -12.79 -6.90 10.60
N ALA A 87 -12.21 -6.25 9.58
CA ALA A 87 -11.97 -4.81 9.59
C ALA A 87 -13.23 -3.95 9.86
N PRO A 88 -14.43 -4.27 9.33
CA PRO A 88 -15.64 -3.49 9.63
C PRO A 88 -16.04 -3.53 11.11
N LEU A 89 -15.82 -4.66 11.79
CA LEU A 89 -16.12 -4.83 13.21
C LEU A 89 -15.23 -3.93 14.08
N LEU A 90 -13.98 -3.75 13.66
CA LEU A 90 -13.02 -2.88 14.31
C LEU A 90 -13.25 -1.42 13.93
N GLY A 91 -13.55 -1.11 12.66
CA GLY A 91 -13.69 0.24 12.15
C GLY A 91 -14.87 1.02 12.72
N ALA A 92 -15.96 0.34 13.11
CA ALA A 92 -17.11 0.98 13.76
C ALA A 92 -16.91 1.19 15.28
N ALA A 93 -15.86 0.64 15.87
CA ALA A 93 -15.62 0.72 17.31
C ALA A 93 -14.96 2.05 17.69
N ALA A 94 -15.43 2.67 18.78
CA ALA A 94 -14.88 3.94 19.28
C ALA A 94 -13.39 3.83 19.70
N TRP A 95 -12.91 2.62 20.00
CA TRP A 95 -11.53 2.34 20.40
C TRP A 95 -10.59 1.99 19.24
N SER A 96 -11.09 1.99 18.00
CA SER A 96 -10.31 1.66 16.79
C SER A 96 -9.03 2.49 16.64
N GLY A 97 -9.13 3.80 16.84
CA GLY A 97 -7.99 4.72 16.79
C GLY A 97 -6.94 4.42 17.87
N ALA A 98 -7.36 4.06 19.07
CA ALA A 98 -6.45 3.71 20.17
C ALA A 98 -5.68 2.41 19.88
N VAL A 99 -6.37 1.40 19.34
CA VAL A 99 -5.73 0.13 18.95
C VAL A 99 -4.76 0.32 17.78
N LEU A 100 -5.12 1.13 16.78
CA LEU A 100 -4.19 1.48 15.70
C LEU A 100 -2.96 2.22 16.26
N GLY A 101 -3.15 3.18 17.16
CA GLY A 101 -2.05 3.90 17.82
C GLY A 101 -1.12 2.97 18.59
N LEU A 102 -1.67 2.04 19.38
CA LEU A 102 -0.91 1.02 20.11
C LEU A 102 -0.11 0.11 19.16
N ALA A 103 -0.73 -0.32 18.06
CA ALA A 103 -0.05 -1.12 17.04
C ALA A 103 1.13 -0.36 16.40
N LEU A 104 0.94 0.93 16.08
CA LEU A 104 1.99 1.78 15.52
C LEU A 104 3.13 2.04 16.52
N LEU A 105 2.82 2.23 17.80
CA LEU A 105 3.84 2.34 18.85
C LEU A 105 4.64 1.04 18.97
N GLY A 106 3.96 -0.10 18.99
CA GLY A 106 4.61 -1.41 19.02
C GLY A 106 5.53 -1.62 17.81
N TYR A 107 5.05 -1.27 16.61
CA TYR A 107 5.86 -1.30 15.39
C TYR A 107 7.10 -0.40 15.51
N GLY A 108 6.93 0.87 15.89
CA GLY A 108 8.05 1.80 16.05
C GLY A 108 9.10 1.38 17.09
N VAL A 109 8.70 0.63 18.13
CA VAL A 109 9.63 0.05 19.12
C VAL A 109 10.41 -1.15 18.55
N LEU A 110 9.78 -1.94 17.67
CA LEU A 110 10.41 -3.10 17.03
C LEU A 110 11.33 -2.71 15.86
N GLY A 111 11.14 -1.53 15.27
CA GLY A 111 11.87 -1.02 14.11
C GLY A 111 11.20 -1.39 12.78
#